data_AF-A0A7C6FB96-F1
#
_entry.id   AF-A0A7C6FB96-F1
#
_cell.length_a   1.000
_cell.length_b   1.000
_cell.length_c   1.000
_cell.angle_alpha   90.00
_cell.angle_beta   90.00
_cell.angle_gamma   90.00
#
_symmetry.space_group_name_H-M   'P 1'
#
loop_
_entity.id
_entity.type
_entity.pdbx_description
1 polymer ?
#
loop_
_entity_poly.entity_id
_entity_poly.type
_entity_poly.pdbx_seq_one_letter_code
_entity_poly.pdbx_strand_id
1 'polypeptide(L)'
;EAHWEVLLRARAIETGCFILAPAQTGEHTPTRATYGHALAVSPWGEVLADAGTEPGVTLVDLDLAQVDSARARIPVLQHARPFEGP
;
A
#
# COMPACT_ATOMS: atom_id res chain seq x y z
N GLU A 1 -13.48 4.13 7.48
CA GLU A 1 -13.43 2.95 6.59
C GLU A 1 -13.22 3.26 5.10
N ALA A 2 -13.52 4.46 4.58
CA ALA A 2 -13.57 4.62 3.11
C ALA A 2 -12.23 4.71 2.36
N HIS A 3 -11.11 5.14 2.99
CA HIS A 3 -9.96 5.65 2.22
C HIS A 3 -8.69 4.82 2.28
N TRP A 4 -8.48 4.04 3.34
CA TRP A 4 -7.16 3.46 3.63
C TRP A 4 -6.69 2.52 2.53
N GLU A 5 -7.46 1.46 2.23
CA GLU A 5 -7.09 0.49 1.20
C GLU A 5 -6.99 1.15 -0.18
N VAL A 6 -8.00 1.92 -0.58
CA VAL A 6 -8.04 2.52 -1.93
C VAL A 6 -6.85 3.44 -2.18
N LEU A 7 -6.43 4.24 -1.19
CA LEU A 7 -5.27 5.11 -1.32
C LEU A 7 -3.96 4.32 -1.41
N LEU A 8 -3.79 3.27 -0.59
CA LEU A 8 -2.58 2.44 -0.63
C LEU A 8 -2.46 1.69 -1.96
N ARG A 9 -3.57 1.16 -2.47
CA ARG A 9 -3.61 0.50 -3.79
C ARG A 9 -3.33 1.47 -4.93
N ALA A 10 -3.88 2.68 -4.88
CA ALA A 10 -3.58 3.71 -5.87
C ALA A 10 -2.08 4.05 -5.91
N ARG A 11 -1.43 4.21 -4.74
CA ARG A 11 0.01 4.47 -4.65
C ARG A 11 0.84 3.32 -5.21
N ALA A 12 0.44 2.07 -4.94
CA ALA A 12 1.11 0.90 -5.50
C ALA A 12 1.06 0.90 -7.03
N ILE A 13 -0.13 1.12 -7.60
CA ILE A 13 -0.37 1.11 -9.05
C ILE A 13 0.39 2.23 -9.75
N GLU A 14 0.32 3.47 -9.26
CA GLU A 14 0.92 4.61 -9.97
C GLU A 14 2.45 4.62 -9.93
N THR A 15 3.05 3.98 -8.91
CA THR A 15 4.50 3.90 -8.74
C THR A 15 5.10 2.58 -9.22
N GLY A 16 4.27 1.56 -9.45
CA GLY A 16 4.70 0.20 -9.73
C GLY A 16 5.57 -0.36 -8.60
N CYS A 17 5.25 -0.04 -7.34
CA CYS A 17 5.99 -0.44 -6.16
C CYS A 17 5.14 -1.30 -5.24
N PHE A 18 5.80 -2.16 -4.45
CA PHE A 18 5.17 -2.71 -3.26
C PHE A 18 4.90 -1.58 -2.26
N ILE A 19 3.73 -1.61 -1.62
CA ILE A 19 3.39 -0.71 -0.50
C ILE A 19 3.25 -1.55 0.75
N LEU A 20 4.09 -1.29 1.75
CA LEU A 20 4.00 -1.86 3.09
C LEU A 20 3.51 -0.78 4.04
N ALA A 21 2.32 -0.97 4.60
CA ALA A 21 1.62 -0.01 5.42
C ALA A 21 1.27 -0.62 6.80
N PRO A 22 2.25 -0.74 7.71
CA PRO A 22 1.97 -1.12 9.09
C PRO A 22 1.06 -0.07 9.74
N ALA A 23 0.09 -0.53 10.53
CA ALA A 23 -0.93 0.33 11.12
C ALA A 23 -1.16 0.01 12.61
N GLN A 24 -1.58 1.02 13.36
CA GLN A 24 -2.15 0.82 14.70
C GLN A 24 -3.55 0.23 14.59
N THR A 25 -3.93 -0.60 15.56
CA THR A 25 -5.27 -1.19 15.63
C THR A 25 -5.85 -1.15 17.05
N GLY A 26 -7.16 -1.33 17.15
CA GLY A 26 -7.90 -1.40 18.40
C GLY A 26 -8.18 -0.04 19.06
N GLU A 27 -8.58 -0.11 20.33
CA GLU A 27 -8.86 1.05 21.17
C GLU A 27 -7.60 1.49 21.94
N HIS A 28 -7.28 2.78 21.87
CA HIS A 28 -6.15 3.38 22.58
C HIS A 28 -6.61 4.09 23.85
N THR A 29 -7.76 4.75 23.77
CA THR A 29 -8.43 5.45 24.88
C THR A 29 -9.94 5.37 24.67
N PRO A 30 -10.78 5.73 25.66
CA PRO A 30 -12.24 5.73 25.52
C PRO A 30 -12.79 6.59 24.36
N THR A 31 -11.98 7.49 23.79
CA THR A 31 -12.38 8.38 22.70
C THR A 31 -11.56 8.19 21.43
N ARG A 32 -10.59 7.26 21.41
CA ARG A 32 -9.69 7.04 20.27
C ARG A 32 -9.55 5.55 19.97
N ALA A 33 -10.04 5.17 18.80
CA ALA A 33 -9.76 3.90 18.16
C ALA A 33 -9.04 4.15 16.82
N THR A 34 -8.30 3.15 16.36
CA THR A 34 -7.65 3.18 15.04
C THR A 34 -8.20 2.07 14.16
N TYR A 35 -8.17 2.31 12.85
CA TYR A 35 -8.78 1.42 11.87
C TYR A 35 -8.15 0.02 11.84
N GLY A 36 -6.85 -0.11 12.12
CA GLY A 36 -6.14 -1.36 11.86
C GLY A 36 -5.81 -1.49 10.38
N HIS A 37 -6.04 -2.69 9.85
CA HIS A 37 -5.82 -3.04 8.45
C HIS A 37 -4.41 -2.68 7.97
N ALA A 38 -3.41 -3.13 8.73
CA ALA A 38 -2.03 -3.07 8.24
C ALA A 38 -1.95 -3.86 6.93
N LEU A 39 -1.47 -3.22 5.88
CA LEU A 39 -1.66 -3.68 4.51
C LEU A 39 -0.33 -3.88 3.81
N ALA A 40 -0.23 -4.95 3.03
CA ALA A 40 0.81 -5.13 2.02
C ALA A 40 0.14 -5.20 0.64
N VAL A 41 0.61 -4.39 -0.29
CA VAL A 41 0.05 -4.29 -1.65
C VAL A 41 1.15 -4.51 -2.68
N SER A 42 0.86 -5.29 -3.72
CA SER A 42 1.77 -5.56 -4.83
C SER A 42 1.89 -4.35 -5.78
N PRO A 43 2.94 -4.28 -6.62
CA PRO A 43 3.09 -3.28 -7.68
C PRO A 43 1.91 -3.15 -8.64
N TRP A 44 1.05 -4.18 -8.73
CA TRP A 44 -0.13 -4.17 -9.58
C TRP A 44 -1.41 -3.74 -8.83
N GLY A 45 -1.29 -3.36 -7.56
CA GLY A 45 -2.42 -2.95 -6.71
C GLY A 45 -3.20 -4.10 -6.10
N GLU A 46 -2.65 -5.32 -6.09
CA GLU A 46 -3.25 -6.46 -5.41
C GLU A 46 -2.94 -6.41 -3.91
N VAL A 47 -3.93 -6.66 -3.05
CA VAL A 47 -3.71 -6.78 -1.60
C VAL A 47 -3.12 -8.16 -1.32
N LEU A 48 -1.85 -8.18 -0.93
CA LEU A 48 -1.12 -9.41 -0.59
C LEU A 48 -1.42 -9.87 0.83
N ALA A 49 -1.66 -8.91 1.73
CA ALA A 49 -2.06 -9.18 3.10
C ALA A 49 -2.82 -7.99 3.68
N ASP A 50 -3.82 -8.30 4.49
CA ASP A 50 -4.52 -7.38 5.40
C ASP A 50 -4.50 -8.01 6.80
N ALA A 51 -3.86 -7.35 7.75
CA ALA A 51 -3.73 -7.82 9.13
C ALA A 51 -5.01 -7.65 9.97
N GLY A 52 -6.06 -7.04 9.42
CA GLY A 52 -7.34 -6.81 10.10
C GLY A 52 -7.21 -5.91 11.33
N THR A 53 -8.07 -6.14 12.32
CA THR A 53 -8.22 -5.26 13.50
C THR A 53 -7.52 -5.77 14.76
N GLU A 54 -6.89 -6.94 14.72
CA GLU A 54 -6.25 -7.52 15.90
C GLU A 54 -4.75 -7.23 15.96
N PRO A 55 -4.17 -6.99 17.16
CA PRO A 55 -2.73 -6.86 17.30
C PRO A 55 -2.01 -8.15 16.87
N GLY A 56 -0.98 -8.03 16.04
CA GLY A 56 -0.23 -9.19 15.58
C GLY A 56 0.89 -8.87 14.61
N VAL A 57 1.52 -9.93 14.11
CA VAL A 57 2.55 -9.87 13.07
C VAL A 57 2.04 -10.61 11.84
N THR A 58 2.12 -9.97 10.68
CA THR A 58 1.79 -10.57 9.40
C THR A 58 3.06 -10.63 8.55
N LEU A 59 3.35 -11.81 7.99
CA LEU A 59 4.49 -12.04 7.11
C LEU A 59 4.02 -12.03 5.66
N VAL A 60 4.82 -11.45 4.77
CA VAL A 60 4.53 -11.36 3.34
C VAL A 60 5.81 -11.58 2.57
N ASP A 61 5.76 -12.45 1.56
CA ASP A 61 6.87 -12.67 0.64
C ASP A 61 6.78 -11.68 -0.53
N LEU A 62 7.90 -11.04 -0.85
CA LEU A 62 7.99 -10.05 -1.93
C LEU A 62 8.81 -10.61 -3.08
N ASP A 63 8.16 -10.89 -4.21
CA ASP A 63 8.85 -11.15 -5.47
C ASP A 63 9.17 -9.82 -6.18
N LEU A 64 10.43 -9.41 -6.09
CA LEU A 64 10.87 -8.13 -6.66
C LEU A 64 10.81 -8.11 -8.19
N ALA A 65 10.74 -9.26 -8.87
CA ALA A 65 10.55 -9.29 -10.32
C ALA A 65 9.18 -8.69 -10.74
N GLN A 66 8.20 -8.66 -9.83
CA GLN A 66 6.90 -8.04 -10.08
C GLN A 66 6.99 -6.53 -10.26
N VAL A 67 7.98 -5.86 -9.65
CA VAL A 67 8.21 -4.42 -9.83
C VAL A 67 8.56 -4.12 -11.27
N ASP A 68 9.53 -4.84 -11.82
CA ASP A 68 9.97 -4.68 -13.20
C ASP A 68 8.83 -5.02 -14.17
N SER A 69 8.10 -6.11 -13.91
CA SER A 69 6.93 -6.50 -14.70
C SER A 69 5.82 -5.44 -14.70
N ALA A 70 5.52 -4.84 -13.55
CA ALA A 70 4.49 -3.80 -13.45
C ALA A 70 4.91 -2.53 -14.21
N ARG A 71 6.15 -2.07 -14.01
CA ARG A 71 6.69 -0.87 -14.68
C ARG A 71 6.85 -1.06 -16.19
N ALA A 72 7.12 -2.28 -16.66
CA ALA A 72 7.16 -2.59 -18.09
C ALA A 72 5.76 -2.56 -18.73
N ARG A 73 4.72 -3.00 -18.00
CA ARG A 73 3.33 -2.99 -18.50
C ARG A 73 2.70 -1.60 -18.51
N ILE A 74 2.95 -0.80 -17.48
CA ILE A 74 2.47 0.59 -17.38
C ILE A 74 3.69 1.50 -17.14
N PRO A 75 4.34 2.01 -18.21
CA PRO A 75 5.57 2.81 -18.08
C PRO A 75 5.28 4.26 -17.67
N VAL A 76 4.41 4.49 -16.68
CA VAL A 76 4.00 5.83 -16.20
C VAL A 76 5.20 6.66 -15.80
N LEU A 77 6.21 6.05 -15.17
CA LEU A 77 7.42 6.74 -14.73
C LEU A 77 8.26 7.27 -15.90
N GLN A 78 8.18 6.65 -17.08
CA GLN A 78 8.88 7.12 -18.29
C GLN A 78 8.17 8.35 -18.90
N HIS A 79 6.88 8.54 -18.62
CA HIS A 79 6.08 9.67 -19.08
C HIS A 79 5.98 10.79 -18.05
N ALA A 80 6.59 10.63 -16.87
CA ALA A 80 6.53 11.61 -15.80
C ALA A 80 7.17 12.93 -16.26
N ARG A 81 6.41 14.02 -16.15
CA ARG A 81 6.93 15.37 -16.39
C ARG A 81 7.60 15.88 -15.12
N PRO A 82 8.73 16.59 -15.22
CA PRO A 82 9.32 17.28 -14.08
C PRO A 82 8.28 18.19 -13.41
N PHE A 83 8.19 18.11 -12.09
CA PHE A 83 7.38 19.04 -11.31
C PHE A 83 8.23 20.28 -11.02
N GLU A 84 7.97 21.36 -11.75
CA GLU A 84 8.44 22.69 -11.41
C GLU A 84 7.37 23.31 -10.50
N GLY A 85 7.69 23.46 -9.22
CA GLY A 85 6.78 24.05 -8.24
C GLY A 85 6.42 25.51 -8.57
N PRO A 86 5.46 26.11 -7.84
CA PRO A 86 5.13 27.52 -7.99
C PRO A 86 6.29 28.46 -7.64
#